data_AF-A0A964ALD5-F1
#
_entry.id   AF-A0A964ALD5-F1
#
_cell.length_a   1.000
_cell.length_b   1.000
_cell.length_c   1.000
_cell.angle_alpha   90.00
_cell.angle_beta   90.00
_cell.angle_gamma   90.00
#
_symmetry.space_group_name_H-M   'P 1'
#
loop_
_entity.id
_entity.type
_entity.pdbx_description
1 polymer ?
#
loop_
_entity_poly.entity_id
_entity_poly.type
_entity_poly.pdbx_seq_one_letter_code
_entity_poly.pdbx_strand_id
1 'polypeptide(L)'
;MLELRRFDACQQADAVSALRPPDPLDMVDGTHVGAWEDDQLVGLVSGWQRDPDGAANGSFLYCYGPFGAHGPALARALIDAVSPRKDLTAWAVPEPVETGPIWAALGFTPSGAHLACRLPEPPPDPVHGQYSASSIIVLDGLAHVRHRPAMHLGPLGTQGIQTILESLVLEALDEQLASPEGEVSVTAHPDGAWTVRDNGPGLPVETRLPNGRTLLSRLCNQLFGRWTLSRQLLGVSVGLGLPWACALGERLVVTVDRSTGRWRQTFGRGFPLDHLQRLGPPQSHGTTVTFRPDPLVFGDAVVPVQGLRERLEEFAALVPDARLLLNGVPLSGTDGLIGLLRGRTAAPLAAEALAEGEHEGVRVRVAAGWVDADVPPRTWAWANLTPLTETSTSVQGAYRALKGLTARGRVLMVDCWPKEPRYGNQTRDLLLNEEAREAVAQVLAPVAARLLAAHPELAAPR
;
A
#
# COMPACT_ATOMS: atom_id res chain seq x y z
N MET A 1 -14.81 4.55 -44.38
CA MET A 1 -16.24 4.23 -44.60
C MET A 1 -16.63 3.33 -43.44
N LEU A 2 -17.64 3.70 -42.65
CA LEU A 2 -17.97 2.98 -41.41
C LEU A 2 -18.80 1.75 -41.71
N GLU A 3 -18.31 0.57 -41.32
CA GLU A 3 -19.02 -0.70 -41.52
C GLU A 3 -19.51 -1.24 -40.17
N LEU A 4 -20.79 -1.62 -40.11
CA LEU A 4 -21.42 -2.20 -38.93
C LEU A 4 -21.56 -3.71 -39.15
N ARG A 5 -21.01 -4.51 -38.25
CA ARG A 5 -21.12 -5.98 -38.31
C ARG A 5 -21.73 -6.53 -37.02
N ARG A 6 -22.72 -7.43 -37.19
CA ARG A 6 -23.28 -8.25 -36.10
C ARG A 6 -22.46 -9.51 -35.95
N PHE A 7 -22.23 -9.95 -34.71
CA PHE A 7 -21.50 -11.18 -34.45
C PHE A 7 -22.02 -11.90 -33.20
N ASP A 8 -21.97 -13.24 -33.26
CA ASP A 8 -22.21 -14.10 -32.10
C ASP A 8 -20.92 -14.19 -31.28
N ALA A 9 -21.03 -14.01 -29.96
CA ALA A 9 -19.90 -13.93 -29.02
C ALA A 9 -18.94 -15.14 -29.08
N CYS A 10 -19.38 -16.27 -29.65
CA CYS A 10 -18.62 -17.50 -29.70
C CYS A 10 -17.65 -17.62 -30.90
N GLN A 11 -17.77 -16.80 -31.96
CA GLN A 11 -17.05 -17.05 -33.22
C GLN A 11 -15.84 -16.15 -33.51
N GLN A 12 -15.58 -15.08 -32.75
CA GLN A 12 -14.38 -14.24 -32.90
C GLN A 12 -13.75 -13.86 -31.56
N ALA A 13 -13.46 -14.87 -30.74
CA ALA A 13 -12.84 -14.70 -29.42
C ALA A 13 -11.49 -13.96 -29.48
N ASP A 14 -10.75 -14.02 -30.58
CA ASP A 14 -9.39 -13.45 -30.66
C ASP A 14 -9.38 -11.92 -30.80
N ALA A 15 -10.33 -11.31 -31.52
CA ALA A 15 -10.41 -9.86 -31.67
C ALA A 15 -11.00 -9.17 -30.42
N VAL A 16 -11.92 -9.85 -29.72
CA VAL A 16 -12.57 -9.36 -28.49
C VAL A 16 -11.71 -9.61 -27.25
N SER A 17 -10.78 -10.58 -27.28
CA SER A 17 -9.89 -10.92 -26.16
C SER A 17 -8.99 -9.76 -25.68
N ALA A 18 -8.70 -8.78 -26.55
CA ALA A 18 -7.91 -7.60 -26.24
C ALA A 18 -8.67 -6.56 -25.38
N LEU A 19 -10.00 -6.70 -25.27
CA LEU A 19 -10.90 -5.82 -24.52
C LEU A 19 -11.78 -6.68 -23.60
N ARG A 20 -11.21 -7.33 -22.57
CA ARG A 20 -12.02 -8.03 -21.57
C ARG A 20 -12.51 -7.10 -20.45
N PRO A 21 -13.82 -6.99 -20.19
CA PRO A 21 -14.38 -6.75 -18.85
C PRO A 21 -14.27 -8.04 -17.98
N PRO A 22 -14.52 -7.98 -16.66
CA PRO A 22 -14.38 -9.15 -15.76
C PRO A 22 -15.35 -10.29 -16.12
N ASP A 23 -15.03 -11.49 -15.62
CA ASP A 23 -15.45 -12.84 -16.08
C ASP A 23 -16.86 -13.06 -16.69
N PRO A 24 -17.00 -13.98 -17.67
CA PRO A 24 -18.17 -14.13 -18.55
C PRO A 24 -19.26 -15.09 -18.04
N LEU A 25 -19.44 -15.27 -16.73
CA LEU A 25 -20.22 -16.42 -16.23
C LEU A 25 -21.76 -16.29 -16.21
N ASP A 26 -22.38 -15.28 -16.84
CA ASP A 26 -23.87 -15.23 -16.95
C ASP A 26 -24.41 -14.51 -18.21
N MET A 27 -23.59 -14.36 -19.25
CA MET A 27 -23.90 -13.50 -20.40
C MET A 27 -24.24 -14.35 -21.63
N VAL A 28 -25.39 -15.04 -21.61
CA VAL A 28 -25.74 -16.06 -22.62
C VAL A 28 -26.63 -15.56 -23.76
N ASP A 29 -27.44 -14.49 -23.60
CA ASP A 29 -28.32 -13.95 -24.66
C ASP A 29 -28.17 -12.44 -24.87
N GLY A 30 -27.09 -12.02 -25.55
CA GLY A 30 -26.81 -10.62 -25.87
C GLY A 30 -26.61 -10.39 -27.37
N THR A 31 -27.18 -9.31 -27.91
CA THR A 31 -26.86 -8.86 -29.28
C THR A 31 -25.61 -7.99 -29.23
N HIS A 32 -24.59 -8.35 -30.01
CA HIS A 32 -23.33 -7.60 -30.11
C HIS A 32 -23.17 -6.96 -31.50
N VAL A 33 -22.85 -5.66 -31.52
CA VAL A 33 -22.57 -4.90 -32.74
C VAL A 33 -21.27 -4.14 -32.56
N GLY A 34 -20.32 -4.38 -33.46
CA GLY A 34 -19.08 -3.62 -33.53
C GLY A 34 -19.13 -2.60 -34.67
N ALA A 35 -18.31 -1.56 -34.55
CA ALA A 35 -18.05 -0.60 -35.60
C ALA A 35 -16.59 -0.70 -36.04
N TRP A 36 -16.36 -0.80 -37.34
CA TRP A 36 -15.03 -0.87 -37.93
C TRP A 36 -14.74 0.31 -38.86
N GLU A 37 -13.50 0.78 -38.79
CA GLU A 37 -12.91 1.73 -39.72
C GLU A 37 -11.55 1.17 -40.13
N ASP A 38 -11.32 1.01 -41.44
CA ASP A 38 -10.10 0.41 -42.00
C ASP A 38 -9.70 -0.93 -41.36
N ASP A 39 -10.70 -1.81 -41.14
CA ASP A 39 -10.60 -3.12 -40.46
C ASP A 39 -10.11 -3.08 -39.00
N GLN A 40 -10.05 -1.90 -38.37
CA GLN A 40 -9.81 -1.72 -36.94
C GLN A 40 -11.15 -1.56 -36.19
N LEU A 41 -11.31 -2.26 -35.05
CA LEU A 41 -12.48 -2.11 -34.19
C LEU A 41 -12.39 -0.78 -33.44
N VAL A 42 -13.32 0.14 -33.73
CA VAL A 42 -13.35 1.50 -33.16
C VAL A 42 -14.50 1.74 -32.19
N GLY A 43 -15.42 0.79 -32.09
CA GLY A 43 -16.54 0.84 -31.16
C GLY A 43 -17.19 -0.52 -30.98
N LEU A 44 -17.66 -0.81 -29.79
CA LEU A 44 -18.42 -2.02 -29.45
C LEU A 44 -19.71 -1.60 -28.74
N VAL A 45 -20.80 -2.30 -28.98
CA VAL A 45 -22.04 -2.23 -28.20
C VAL A 45 -22.58 -3.63 -27.96
N SER A 46 -22.99 -3.91 -26.73
CA SER A 46 -23.68 -5.13 -26.33
C SER A 46 -25.02 -4.77 -25.66
N GLY A 47 -26.11 -5.45 -26.03
CA GLY A 47 -27.44 -5.22 -25.45
C GLY A 47 -28.09 -6.52 -24.97
N TRP A 48 -28.84 -6.43 -23.86
CA TRP A 48 -29.47 -7.57 -23.18
C TRP A 48 -30.96 -7.29 -22.93
N GLN A 49 -31.79 -8.32 -23.02
CA GLN A 49 -33.18 -8.32 -22.58
C GLN A 49 -33.35 -9.35 -21.46
N ARG A 50 -33.97 -8.99 -20.34
CA ARG A 50 -34.38 -9.93 -19.27
C ARG A 50 -35.90 -9.97 -19.21
N ASP A 51 -36.51 -11.16 -19.10
CA ASP A 51 -37.89 -11.34 -18.59
C ASP A 51 -38.11 -12.78 -18.08
N PRO A 52 -39.00 -13.05 -17.09
CA PRO A 52 -40.46 -12.89 -17.23
C PRO A 52 -41.23 -12.25 -16.04
N ASP A 53 -40.60 -11.83 -14.94
CA ASP A 53 -41.32 -11.43 -13.71
C ASP A 53 -41.68 -9.92 -13.61
N GLY A 54 -41.69 -9.18 -14.73
CA GLY A 54 -42.43 -7.93 -14.84
C GLY A 54 -41.94 -6.71 -14.04
N ALA A 55 -40.76 -6.77 -13.42
CA ALA A 55 -40.10 -5.59 -12.85
C ALA A 55 -38.98 -5.10 -13.80
N ALA A 56 -39.25 -3.99 -14.48
CA ALA A 56 -38.35 -3.37 -15.44
C ALA A 56 -37.04 -2.85 -14.80
N ASN A 57 -35.91 -3.04 -15.48
CA ASN A 57 -35.06 -1.96 -16.02
C ASN A 57 -33.59 -2.39 -16.22
N GLY A 58 -33.11 -2.32 -17.46
CA GLY A 58 -31.68 -2.24 -17.76
C GLY A 58 -31.28 -2.90 -19.07
N SER A 59 -31.20 -2.12 -20.15
CA SER A 59 -30.32 -2.46 -21.27
C SER A 59 -29.01 -1.72 -21.05
N PHE A 60 -27.91 -2.46 -20.91
CA PHE A 60 -26.60 -1.87 -20.65
C PHE A 60 -25.94 -1.48 -21.98
N LEU A 61 -25.19 -0.38 -21.99
CA LEU A 61 -24.47 0.12 -23.16
C LEU A 61 -23.02 0.36 -22.75
N TYR A 62 -22.08 -0.43 -23.28
CA TYR A 62 -20.65 -0.22 -23.08
C TYR A 62 -20.06 0.28 -24.39
N CYS A 63 -19.45 1.47 -24.41
CA CYS A 63 -18.82 2.05 -25.58
C CYS A 63 -17.32 2.27 -25.30
N TYR A 64 -16.43 1.66 -26.09
CA TYR A 64 -14.97 1.82 -25.98
C TYR A 64 -14.38 2.31 -27.30
N GLY A 65 -13.57 3.38 -27.25
CA GLY A 65 -12.78 3.89 -28.39
C GLY A 65 -12.48 5.38 -28.29
N PRO A 66 -11.45 5.91 -28.97
CA PRO A 66 -11.24 7.35 -29.10
C PRO A 66 -12.33 7.89 -30.03
N PHE A 67 -13.46 8.26 -29.44
CA PHE A 67 -14.56 8.88 -30.17
C PHE A 67 -14.11 10.26 -30.61
N GLY A 68 -13.46 10.34 -31.77
CA GLY A 68 -13.17 11.61 -32.44
C GLY A 68 -14.45 12.38 -32.78
N ALA A 69 -14.38 13.33 -33.71
CA ALA A 69 -15.49 14.23 -34.03
C ALA A 69 -16.82 13.55 -34.45
N HIS A 70 -16.79 12.25 -34.79
CA HIS A 70 -17.94 11.46 -35.23
C HIS A 70 -18.60 10.62 -34.12
N GLY A 71 -18.08 10.66 -32.89
CA GLY A 71 -18.55 9.89 -31.72
C GLY A 71 -20.06 9.88 -31.45
N PRO A 72 -20.75 11.05 -31.46
CA PRO A 72 -22.18 11.11 -31.18
C PRO A 72 -23.04 10.40 -32.25
N ALA A 73 -22.68 10.53 -33.53
CA ALA A 73 -23.40 9.90 -34.62
C ALA A 73 -23.21 8.37 -34.62
N LEU A 74 -22.01 7.92 -34.27
CA LEU A 74 -21.67 6.51 -34.13
C LEU A 74 -22.41 5.85 -32.96
N ALA A 75 -22.40 6.49 -31.79
CA ALA A 75 -23.14 6.03 -30.62
C ALA A 75 -24.64 5.92 -30.94
N ARG A 76 -25.22 6.90 -31.65
CA ARG A 76 -26.63 6.88 -32.03
C ARG A 76 -26.97 5.74 -33.00
N ALA A 77 -26.17 5.56 -34.05
CA ALA A 77 -26.37 4.49 -35.01
C ALA A 77 -26.27 3.09 -34.38
N LEU A 78 -25.36 2.91 -33.41
CA LEU A 78 -25.20 1.65 -32.67
C LEU A 78 -26.37 1.38 -31.71
N ILE A 79 -26.87 2.42 -31.03
CA ILE A 79 -28.06 2.32 -30.18
C ILE A 79 -29.28 1.92 -31.02
N ASP A 80 -29.50 2.58 -32.15
CA ASP A 80 -30.63 2.30 -33.06
C ASP A 80 -30.54 0.88 -33.68
N ALA A 81 -29.34 0.32 -33.82
CA ALA A 81 -29.11 -1.03 -34.38
C ALA A 81 -29.39 -2.19 -33.39
N VAL A 82 -29.41 -1.90 -32.08
CA VAL A 82 -29.47 -2.90 -30.99
C VAL A 82 -30.84 -2.93 -30.30
N SER A 83 -31.63 -1.87 -30.34
CA SER A 83 -33.01 -1.90 -29.84
C SER A 83 -33.93 -0.95 -30.62
N PRO A 84 -35.11 -1.40 -31.08
CA PRO A 84 -36.11 -0.53 -31.70
C PRO A 84 -36.84 0.37 -30.69
N ARG A 85 -36.57 0.26 -29.38
CA ARG A 85 -37.23 1.07 -28.34
C ARG A 85 -36.38 2.26 -27.91
N LYS A 86 -37.03 3.41 -27.71
CA LYS A 86 -36.43 4.73 -27.43
C LYS A 86 -36.21 5.03 -25.93
N ASP A 87 -36.47 4.08 -25.04
CA ASP A 87 -36.53 4.23 -23.58
C ASP A 87 -35.35 3.58 -22.84
N LEU A 88 -34.17 3.58 -23.45
CA LEU A 88 -32.95 3.01 -22.86
C LEU A 88 -32.38 3.89 -21.75
N THR A 89 -32.01 3.28 -20.61
CA THR A 89 -31.25 3.93 -19.53
C THR A 89 -29.77 3.60 -19.70
N ALA A 90 -28.98 4.51 -20.26
CA ALA A 90 -27.55 4.30 -20.46
C ALA A 90 -26.79 4.47 -19.13
N TRP A 91 -26.02 3.47 -18.72
CA TRP A 91 -25.04 3.60 -17.63
C TRP A 91 -23.67 3.89 -18.26
N ALA A 92 -23.20 5.12 -18.14
CA ALA A 92 -21.84 5.48 -18.53
C ALA A 92 -20.89 5.13 -17.38
N VAL A 93 -19.88 4.29 -17.65
CA VAL A 93 -18.70 4.22 -16.79
C VAL A 93 -17.91 5.52 -17.05
N PRO A 94 -17.78 6.43 -16.08
CA PRO A 94 -17.18 7.72 -16.35
C PRO A 94 -15.66 7.61 -16.26
N GLU A 95 -14.99 7.57 -17.41
CA GLU A 95 -13.66 8.19 -17.60
C GLU A 95 -13.52 8.70 -19.05
N PRO A 96 -12.83 9.83 -19.33
CA PRO A 96 -12.65 11.05 -18.55
C PRO A 96 -13.59 12.17 -19.05
N VAL A 97 -13.40 13.36 -18.48
CA VAL A 97 -14.14 14.64 -18.60
C VAL A 97 -14.54 15.10 -20.03
N GLU A 98 -14.01 14.48 -21.10
CA GLU A 98 -14.30 14.87 -22.49
C GLU A 98 -15.58 14.26 -23.10
N THR A 99 -16.24 13.31 -22.44
CA THR A 99 -17.48 12.69 -22.98
C THR A 99 -18.76 13.45 -22.60
N GLY A 100 -18.70 14.41 -21.67
CA GLY A 100 -19.85 15.21 -21.23
C GLY A 100 -20.63 15.91 -22.35
N PRO A 101 -19.96 16.55 -23.35
CA PRO A 101 -20.64 17.18 -24.49
C PRO A 101 -21.37 16.19 -25.40
N ILE A 102 -20.87 14.96 -25.54
CA ILE A 102 -21.44 13.90 -26.39
C ILE A 102 -22.77 13.40 -25.78
N TRP A 103 -22.80 13.17 -24.47
CA TRP A 103 -23.99 12.70 -23.77
C TRP A 103 -25.09 13.78 -23.68
N ALA A 104 -24.70 15.04 -23.48
CA ALA A 104 -25.61 16.17 -23.52
C ALA A 104 -26.27 16.35 -24.91
N ALA A 105 -25.50 16.17 -26.00
CA ALA A 105 -26.02 16.20 -27.36
C ALA A 105 -26.99 15.06 -27.69
N LEU A 106 -26.90 13.93 -26.97
CA LEU A 106 -27.79 12.78 -27.09
C LEU A 106 -29.03 12.85 -26.17
N GLY A 107 -29.16 13.93 -25.37
CA GLY A 107 -30.30 14.16 -24.47
C GLY A 107 -30.19 13.46 -23.11
N PHE A 108 -29.02 12.95 -22.74
CA PHE A 108 -28.77 12.31 -21.44
C PHE A 108 -28.08 13.30 -20.49
N THR A 109 -28.72 13.60 -19.36
CA THR A 109 -28.06 14.31 -18.25
C THR A 109 -27.31 13.28 -17.39
N PRO A 110 -25.98 13.39 -17.23
CA PRO A 110 -25.31 12.60 -16.20
C PRO A 110 -25.88 13.05 -14.85
N SER A 111 -26.64 12.18 -14.19
CA SER A 111 -27.04 12.42 -12.80
C SER A 111 -25.75 12.59 -12.01
N GLY A 112 -25.54 13.79 -11.45
CA GLY A 112 -24.33 14.14 -10.73
C GLY A 112 -23.96 13.05 -9.72
N ALA A 113 -22.96 12.27 -10.07
CA ALA A 113 -22.36 11.30 -9.17
C ALA A 113 -20.95 11.79 -8.93
N HIS A 114 -20.74 12.38 -7.75
CA HIS A 114 -19.47 12.18 -7.07
C HIS A 114 -19.09 10.72 -7.24
N LEU A 115 -17.85 10.43 -7.63
CA LEU A 115 -17.32 9.07 -7.75
C LEU A 115 -17.20 8.44 -6.34
N ALA A 116 -18.32 8.32 -5.63
CA ALA A 116 -18.48 7.47 -4.48
C ALA A 116 -18.55 6.06 -5.04
N CYS A 117 -17.42 5.37 -5.10
CA CYS A 117 -17.41 3.91 -4.96
C CYS A 117 -18.10 3.64 -3.62
N ARG A 118 -19.44 3.50 -3.63
CA ARG A 118 -20.12 2.81 -2.55
C ARG A 118 -19.52 1.42 -2.54
N LEU A 119 -18.95 1.02 -1.41
CA LEU A 119 -18.79 -0.40 -1.12
C LEU A 119 -20.14 -1.06 -1.42
N PRO A 120 -20.19 -2.27 -2.02
CA PRO A 120 -21.45 -2.99 -2.10
C PRO A 120 -22.04 -2.99 -0.69
N GLU A 121 -23.29 -2.51 -0.56
CA GLU A 121 -23.97 -2.54 0.74
C GLU A 121 -23.92 -3.99 1.24
N PRO A 122 -23.62 -4.22 2.53
CA PRO A 122 -23.67 -5.56 3.06
C PRO A 122 -25.04 -6.15 2.71
N PRO A 123 -25.10 -7.42 2.28
CA PRO A 123 -26.35 -8.00 1.87
C PRO A 123 -27.31 -7.88 3.06
N PRO A 124 -28.60 -7.58 2.83
CA PRO A 124 -29.56 -7.52 3.91
C PRO A 124 -29.46 -8.81 4.73
N ASP A 125 -29.52 -8.70 6.06
CA ASP A 125 -29.61 -9.86 6.95
C ASP A 125 -30.66 -10.80 6.36
N PRO A 126 -30.38 -12.11 6.20
CA PRO A 126 -31.25 -13.00 5.46
C PRO A 126 -32.62 -13.03 6.13
N VAL A 127 -33.54 -12.23 5.61
CA VAL A 127 -34.96 -12.28 5.96
C VAL A 127 -35.44 -13.62 5.40
N HIS A 128 -35.54 -14.59 6.32
CA HIS A 128 -35.83 -16.00 6.06
C HIS A 128 -34.68 -16.85 5.51
N GLY A 129 -33.51 -16.87 6.17
CA GLY A 129 -32.73 -18.10 6.39
C GLY A 129 -32.28 -18.93 5.17
N GLN A 130 -32.34 -18.43 3.95
CA GLN A 130 -31.85 -19.12 2.77
C GLN A 130 -30.48 -18.56 2.40
N TYR A 131 -29.44 -19.19 2.93
CA TYR A 131 -28.07 -19.00 2.47
C TYR A 131 -27.96 -19.55 1.04
N SER A 132 -27.84 -18.66 0.05
CA SER A 132 -27.70 -18.99 -1.37
C SER A 132 -26.35 -18.49 -1.91
N ALA A 133 -25.99 -18.91 -3.12
CA ALA A 133 -24.76 -18.44 -3.77
C ALA A 133 -24.71 -16.90 -3.89
N SER A 134 -25.86 -16.25 -4.06
CA SER A 134 -25.99 -14.78 -4.08
C SER A 134 -25.71 -14.09 -2.73
N SER A 135 -25.67 -14.84 -1.62
CA SER A 135 -25.25 -14.33 -0.30
C SER A 135 -23.73 -14.22 -0.16
N ILE A 136 -22.96 -14.78 -1.09
CA ILE A 136 -21.48 -14.75 -1.08
C ILE A 136 -21.00 -13.54 -1.89
N ILE A 137 -20.27 -12.65 -1.23
CA ILE A 137 -19.62 -11.50 -1.88
C ILE A 137 -18.13 -11.79 -2.02
N VAL A 138 -17.65 -11.80 -3.26
CA VAL A 138 -16.22 -11.87 -3.58
C VAL A 138 -15.70 -10.44 -3.73
N LEU A 139 -14.64 -10.11 -2.97
CA LEU A 139 -14.01 -8.78 -3.00
C LEU A 139 -12.70 -8.86 -3.77
N ASP A 140 -12.72 -8.42 -5.02
CA ASP A 140 -11.56 -8.45 -5.91
C ASP A 140 -10.54 -7.33 -5.66
N GLY A 141 -9.29 -7.58 -6.05
CA GLY A 141 -8.23 -6.58 -6.01
C GLY A 141 -8.00 -6.05 -4.59
N LEU A 142 -8.12 -4.73 -4.42
CA LEU A 142 -7.97 -4.06 -3.12
C LEU A 142 -9.29 -3.77 -2.40
N ALA A 143 -10.43 -4.22 -2.94
CA ALA A 143 -11.74 -4.00 -2.32
C ALA A 143 -11.82 -4.59 -0.91
N HIS A 144 -11.19 -5.74 -0.67
CA HIS A 144 -11.12 -6.36 0.65
C HIS A 144 -10.34 -5.53 1.68
N VAL A 145 -9.27 -4.84 1.24
CA VAL A 145 -8.47 -3.94 2.09
C VAL A 145 -9.32 -2.78 2.57
N ARG A 146 -10.07 -2.18 1.65
CA ARG A 146 -10.94 -1.05 1.94
C ARG A 146 -12.18 -1.45 2.75
N HIS A 147 -12.68 -2.67 2.55
CA HIS A 147 -13.82 -3.19 3.32
C HIS A 147 -13.44 -3.55 4.76
N ARG A 148 -12.20 -4.01 5.00
CA ARG A 148 -11.70 -4.34 6.35
C ARG A 148 -10.32 -3.73 6.63
N PRO A 149 -10.20 -2.39 6.64
CA PRO A 149 -8.90 -1.72 6.73
C PRO A 149 -8.19 -2.00 8.06
N ALA A 150 -8.96 -2.15 9.15
CA ALA A 150 -8.42 -2.46 10.47
C ALA A 150 -7.73 -3.84 10.54
N MET A 151 -8.11 -4.78 9.67
CA MET A 151 -7.42 -6.08 9.59
C MET A 151 -5.98 -5.91 9.08
N HIS A 152 -5.76 -4.95 8.18
CA HIS A 152 -4.48 -4.74 7.52
C HIS A 152 -3.58 -3.75 8.28
N LEU A 153 -4.16 -2.67 8.82
CA LEU A 153 -3.41 -1.61 9.49
C LEU A 153 -3.43 -1.70 11.03
N GLY A 154 -4.32 -2.52 11.61
CA GLY A 154 -4.64 -2.44 13.02
C GLY A 154 -5.51 -1.19 13.32
N PRO A 155 -5.15 -0.33 14.28
CA PRO A 155 -5.92 0.87 14.61
C PRO A 155 -6.12 1.80 13.40
N LEU A 156 -7.35 2.29 13.22
CA LEU A 156 -7.71 3.29 12.20
C LEU A 156 -7.53 4.73 12.72
N GLY A 157 -7.85 5.71 11.88
CA GLY A 157 -7.66 7.14 12.17
C GLY A 157 -6.21 7.56 11.97
N THR A 158 -5.71 8.44 12.84
CA THR A 158 -4.35 9.00 12.75
C THR A 158 -3.27 7.91 12.73
N GLN A 159 -3.40 6.88 13.56
CA GLN A 159 -2.46 5.76 13.62
C GLN A 159 -2.42 5.00 12.28
N GLY A 160 -3.58 4.68 11.70
CA GLY A 160 -3.65 3.98 10.41
C GLY A 160 -3.03 4.78 9.26
N ILE A 161 -3.25 6.11 9.21
CA ILE A 161 -2.58 6.98 8.23
C ILE A 161 -1.07 6.95 8.44
N GLN A 162 -0.61 7.07 9.69
CA GLN A 162 0.80 7.04 10.03
C GLN A 162 1.45 5.70 9.63
N THR A 163 0.79 4.56 9.83
CA THR A 163 1.28 3.24 9.38
C THR A 163 1.47 3.17 7.86
N ILE A 164 0.57 3.78 7.08
CA ILE A 164 0.72 3.87 5.61
C ILE A 164 1.96 4.71 5.27
N LEU A 165 2.13 5.86 5.91
CA LEU A 165 3.29 6.74 5.67
C LEU A 165 4.60 6.06 6.05
N GLU A 166 4.67 5.42 7.21
CA GLU A 166 5.83 4.63 7.64
C GLU A 166 6.16 3.54 6.62
N SER A 167 5.15 2.84 6.11
CA SER A 167 5.35 1.79 5.10
C SER A 167 5.88 2.33 3.77
N LEU A 168 5.40 3.50 3.32
CA LEU A 168 5.93 4.17 2.13
C LEU A 168 7.39 4.63 2.34
N VAL A 169 7.74 5.09 3.54
CA VAL A 169 9.12 5.47 3.89
C VAL A 169 10.04 4.26 3.92
N LEU A 170 9.60 3.13 4.49
CA LEU A 170 10.36 1.89 4.50
C LEU A 170 10.61 1.35 3.08
N GLU A 171 9.60 1.45 2.19
CA GLU A 171 9.75 1.16 0.76
C GLU A 171 10.79 2.07 0.09
N ALA A 172 10.74 3.38 0.38
CA ALA A 172 11.70 4.35 -0.12
C ALA A 172 13.13 4.10 0.41
N LEU A 173 13.29 3.70 1.67
CA LEU A 173 14.59 3.37 2.28
C LEU A 173 15.26 2.17 1.62
N ASP A 174 14.49 1.12 1.30
CA ASP A 174 15.01 -0.06 0.60
C ASP A 174 15.56 0.31 -0.80
N GLU A 175 14.89 1.20 -1.54
CA GLU A 175 15.37 1.71 -2.84
C GLU A 175 16.56 2.66 -2.67
N GLN A 176 16.53 3.52 -1.65
CA GLN A 176 17.54 4.53 -1.39
C GLN A 176 18.91 3.92 -1.11
N LEU A 177 18.98 2.81 -0.37
CA LEU A 177 20.26 2.21 0.01
C LEU A 177 21.00 1.54 -1.16
N ALA A 178 20.34 1.42 -2.32
CA ALA A 178 21.01 1.06 -3.56
C ALA A 178 21.74 2.25 -4.22
N SER A 179 21.59 3.47 -3.66
CA SER A 179 22.16 4.71 -4.16
C SER A 179 23.31 5.21 -3.27
N PRO A 180 24.51 5.51 -3.82
CA PRO A 180 25.66 5.99 -3.06
C PRO A 180 25.43 7.33 -2.33
N GLU A 181 24.54 8.17 -2.85
CA GLU A 181 24.17 9.47 -2.27
C GLU A 181 22.69 9.51 -1.90
N GLY A 182 22.16 8.36 -1.48
CA GLY A 182 20.75 8.20 -1.31
C GLY A 182 20.14 9.06 -0.18
N GLU A 183 18.91 9.51 -0.40
CA GLU A 183 18.11 10.37 0.44
C GLU A 183 16.62 9.99 0.31
N VAL A 184 15.91 9.96 1.43
CA VAL A 184 14.44 9.91 1.46
C VAL A 184 13.91 11.19 2.10
N SER A 185 13.03 11.88 1.39
CA SER A 185 12.37 13.10 1.84
C SER A 185 10.88 12.87 2.03
N VAL A 186 10.37 13.35 3.16
CA VAL A 186 8.95 13.32 3.52
C VAL A 186 8.46 14.75 3.62
N THR A 187 7.36 15.07 2.96
CA THR A 187 6.75 16.41 2.96
C THR A 187 5.29 16.33 3.39
N ALA A 188 4.93 17.09 4.41
CA ALA A 188 3.55 17.32 4.83
C ALA A 188 2.98 18.52 4.06
N HIS A 189 1.82 18.36 3.44
CA HIS A 189 1.15 19.44 2.70
C HIS A 189 0.02 20.08 3.53
N PRO A 190 -0.27 21.38 3.33
CA PRO A 190 -1.35 22.07 4.05
C PRO A 190 -2.74 21.49 3.81
N ASP A 191 -2.94 20.76 2.71
CA ASP A 191 -4.21 20.13 2.33
C ASP A 191 -4.37 18.71 2.91
N GLY A 192 -3.47 18.29 3.81
CA GLY A 192 -3.48 16.97 4.45
C GLY A 192 -2.85 15.85 3.63
N ALA A 193 -2.35 16.14 2.42
CA ALA A 193 -1.57 15.18 1.65
C ALA A 193 -0.13 15.04 2.20
N TRP A 194 0.50 13.93 1.87
CA TRP A 194 1.89 13.64 2.19
C TRP A 194 2.64 13.18 0.96
N THR A 195 3.86 13.69 0.76
CA THR A 195 4.76 13.20 -0.28
C THR A 195 5.94 12.48 0.34
N VAL A 196 6.21 11.25 -0.08
CA VAL A 196 7.44 10.51 0.19
C VAL A 196 8.22 10.41 -1.12
N ARG A 197 9.49 10.82 -1.12
CA ARG A 197 10.36 10.77 -2.28
C ARG A 197 11.70 10.15 -1.93
N ASP A 198 12.11 9.15 -2.68
CA ASP A 198 13.49 8.67 -2.73
C ASP A 198 14.21 9.21 -3.97
N ASN A 199 15.54 9.20 -3.91
CA ASN A 199 16.43 9.30 -5.07
C ASN A 199 17.12 7.93 -5.33
N GLY A 200 16.36 6.84 -5.22
CA GLY A 200 16.85 5.51 -5.56
C GLY A 200 16.86 5.26 -7.08
N PRO A 201 17.01 3.99 -7.49
CA PRO A 201 16.88 3.57 -8.89
C PRO A 201 15.49 3.77 -9.51
N GLY A 202 14.47 3.99 -8.67
CA GLY A 202 13.06 4.13 -9.05
C GLY A 202 12.37 2.79 -9.32
N LEU A 203 11.04 2.75 -9.17
CA LEU A 203 10.23 1.54 -9.41
C LEU A 203 10.23 1.11 -10.89
N PRO A 204 10.11 -0.19 -11.21
CA PRO A 204 10.03 -0.64 -12.60
C PRO A 204 8.66 -0.33 -13.20
N VAL A 205 8.61 0.57 -14.20
CA VAL A 205 7.36 1.09 -14.78
C VAL A 205 7.01 0.56 -16.16
N GLU A 206 8.00 0.22 -16.99
CA GLU A 206 7.80 -0.11 -18.41
C GLU A 206 7.45 -1.58 -18.66
N THR A 207 7.71 -2.44 -17.67
CA THR A 207 7.42 -3.87 -17.78
C THR A 207 5.91 -4.06 -17.91
N ARG A 208 5.47 -4.48 -19.10
CA ARG A 208 4.11 -4.96 -19.32
C ARG A 208 4.02 -6.41 -18.88
N LEU A 209 2.95 -6.71 -18.16
CA LEU A 209 2.63 -8.06 -17.71
C LEU A 209 1.82 -8.80 -18.80
N PRO A 210 1.70 -10.14 -18.72
CA PRO A 210 0.92 -10.92 -19.68
C PRO A 210 -0.55 -10.46 -19.81
N ASN A 211 -1.09 -9.83 -18.78
CA ASN A 211 -2.45 -9.26 -18.76
C ASN A 211 -2.53 -7.81 -19.26
N GLY A 212 -1.48 -7.29 -19.92
CA GLY A 212 -1.43 -5.94 -20.50
C GLY A 212 -1.23 -4.80 -19.49
N ARG A 213 -1.34 -5.06 -18.18
CA ARG A 213 -1.12 -4.05 -17.13
C ARG A 213 0.36 -3.72 -16.97
N THR A 214 0.65 -2.48 -16.60
CA THR A 214 2.01 -2.07 -16.22
C THR A 214 2.37 -2.63 -14.86
N LEU A 215 3.66 -2.90 -14.64
CA LEU A 215 4.14 -3.36 -13.35
C LEU A 215 3.84 -2.34 -12.23
N LEU A 216 3.90 -1.03 -12.51
CA LEU A 216 3.48 0.01 -11.55
C LEU A 216 2.01 -0.14 -11.15
N SER A 217 1.10 -0.26 -12.12
CA SER A 217 -0.32 -0.48 -11.84
C SER A 217 -0.55 -1.74 -11.03
N ARG A 218 0.25 -2.78 -11.29
CA ARG A 218 0.20 -4.02 -10.54
C ARG A 218 0.64 -3.82 -9.09
N LEU A 219 1.81 -3.20 -8.86
CA LEU A 219 2.36 -2.88 -7.55
C LEU A 219 1.39 -2.05 -6.69
N CYS A 220 0.61 -1.16 -7.31
CA CYS A 220 -0.33 -0.31 -6.58
C CYS A 220 -1.71 -0.92 -6.38
N ASN A 221 -2.22 -1.79 -7.27
CA ASN A 221 -3.61 -2.27 -7.25
C ASN A 221 -3.72 -3.79 -7.04
N GLN A 222 -2.79 -4.39 -6.32
CA GLN A 222 -2.91 -5.76 -5.83
C GLN A 222 -2.11 -5.85 -4.52
N LEU A 223 -2.62 -6.60 -3.53
CA LEU A 223 -1.77 -7.06 -2.45
C LEU A 223 -0.96 -8.24 -2.96
N PHE A 224 0.31 -8.25 -2.58
CA PHE A 224 1.19 -9.36 -2.88
C PHE A 224 1.69 -9.96 -1.58
N GLY A 225 1.91 -11.26 -1.58
CA GLY A 225 2.95 -11.81 -0.70
C GLY A 225 4.26 -11.09 -1.02
N ARG A 226 5.07 -10.81 0.01
CA ARG A 226 6.36 -10.10 -0.05
C ARG A 226 6.94 -10.07 -1.47
N TRP A 227 6.88 -8.92 -2.14
CA TRP A 227 7.61 -8.75 -3.38
C TRP A 227 9.09 -8.75 -3.07
N THR A 228 9.77 -9.84 -3.36
CA THR A 228 11.21 -9.80 -3.58
C THR A 228 11.45 -9.03 -4.88
N LEU A 229 11.42 -7.69 -4.81
CA LEU A 229 12.33 -6.95 -5.66
C LEU A 229 13.71 -7.55 -5.36
N SER A 230 14.45 -7.95 -6.39
CA SER A 230 15.82 -8.45 -6.25
C SER A 230 16.80 -7.44 -5.63
N ARG A 231 16.27 -6.30 -5.15
CA ARG A 231 16.95 -5.12 -4.62
C ARG A 231 16.48 -4.74 -3.20
N GLN A 232 15.80 -5.62 -2.46
CA GLN A 232 15.55 -5.39 -1.04
C GLN A 232 16.87 -5.49 -0.26
N LEU A 233 17.59 -4.37 -0.10
CA LEU A 233 18.88 -4.34 0.58
C LEU A 233 18.75 -4.45 2.10
N LEU A 234 17.73 -3.83 2.68
CA LEU A 234 17.42 -3.96 4.11
C LEU A 234 16.42 -5.07 4.39
N GLY A 235 15.56 -5.40 3.42
CA GLY A 235 14.48 -6.37 3.63
C GLY A 235 13.43 -5.86 4.63
N VAL A 236 13.27 -4.54 4.71
CA VAL A 236 12.31 -3.84 5.59
C VAL A 236 10.98 -3.60 4.88
N SER A 237 11.00 -3.49 3.55
CA SER A 237 9.82 -3.34 2.74
C SER A 237 8.98 -4.61 2.76
N VAL A 238 7.76 -4.43 3.26
CA VAL A 238 6.71 -5.43 3.26
C VAL A 238 6.00 -5.49 1.90
N GLY A 239 6.20 -4.48 1.05
CA GLY A 239 5.55 -4.33 -0.25
C GLY A 239 4.05 -3.99 -0.17
N LEU A 240 3.60 -3.38 0.92
CA LEU A 240 2.20 -3.09 1.20
C LEU A 240 1.90 -1.58 1.29
N GLY A 241 2.93 -0.71 1.34
CA GLY A 241 2.76 0.73 1.46
C GLY A 241 1.98 1.31 0.28
N LEU A 242 2.45 1.05 -0.95
CA LEU A 242 1.76 1.46 -2.18
C LEU A 242 0.33 0.88 -2.30
N PRO A 243 0.10 -0.44 -2.11
CA PRO A 243 -1.26 -0.99 -2.08
C PRO A 243 -2.18 -0.36 -1.03
N TRP A 244 -1.72 -0.14 0.19
CA TRP A 244 -2.53 0.48 1.24
C TRP A 244 -2.86 1.94 0.91
N ALA A 245 -1.87 2.71 0.45
CA ALA A 245 -2.06 4.08 0.01
C ALA A 245 -3.04 4.16 -1.18
N CYS A 246 -2.98 3.18 -2.09
CA CYS A 246 -3.89 3.08 -3.23
C CYS A 246 -5.32 2.77 -2.78
N ALA A 247 -5.50 1.76 -1.92
CA ALA A 247 -6.82 1.32 -1.44
C ALA A 247 -7.53 2.35 -0.56
N LEU A 248 -6.77 2.99 0.34
CA LEU A 248 -7.29 3.79 1.44
C LEU A 248 -7.09 5.30 1.23
N GLY A 249 -6.47 5.70 0.11
CA GLY A 249 -6.36 7.09 -0.31
C GLY A 249 -7.53 7.51 -1.19
N GLU A 250 -8.02 8.73 -1.01
CA GLU A 250 -8.86 9.34 -2.04
C GLU A 250 -8.04 9.68 -3.28
N ARG A 251 -6.74 9.92 -3.09
CA ARG A 251 -5.79 10.15 -4.18
C ARG A 251 -4.41 9.63 -3.83
N LEU A 252 -3.82 8.92 -4.78
CA LEU A 252 -2.42 8.51 -4.79
C LEU A 252 -1.81 8.91 -6.14
N VAL A 253 -0.72 9.66 -6.14
CA VAL A 253 0.03 10.01 -7.36
C VAL A 253 1.42 9.41 -7.23
N VAL A 254 1.78 8.53 -8.15
CA VAL A 254 3.13 7.94 -8.20
C VAL A 254 3.84 8.48 -9.43
N THR A 255 4.96 9.17 -9.21
CA THR A 255 5.86 9.66 -10.26
C THR A 255 7.19 8.92 -10.14
N VAL A 256 7.68 8.38 -11.23
CA VAL A 256 8.92 7.61 -11.28
C VAL A 256 9.84 8.23 -12.31
N ASP A 257 11.04 8.62 -11.87
CA ASP A 257 12.09 9.16 -12.72
C ASP A 257 13.19 8.09 -12.90
N ARG A 258 13.38 7.63 -14.13
CA ARG A 258 14.37 6.60 -14.51
C ARG A 258 15.06 6.96 -15.81
N SER A 259 16.15 6.25 -16.12
CA SER A 259 16.90 6.42 -17.39
C SER A 259 16.02 6.39 -18.64
N THR A 260 14.89 5.69 -18.60
CA THR A 260 13.98 5.53 -19.73
C THR A 260 12.96 6.68 -19.88
N GLY A 261 12.75 7.48 -18.84
CA GLY A 261 11.81 8.59 -18.84
C GLY A 261 11.30 8.94 -17.46
N ARG A 262 10.52 10.02 -17.43
CA ARG A 262 9.68 10.38 -16.30
C ARG A 262 8.27 9.87 -16.53
N TRP A 263 7.74 9.11 -15.59
CA TRP A 263 6.46 8.43 -15.69
C TRP A 263 5.55 8.81 -14.53
N ARG A 264 4.25 8.90 -14.78
CA ARG A 264 3.26 9.20 -13.74
C ARG A 264 2.01 8.35 -13.90
N GLN A 265 1.46 7.90 -12.79
CA GLN A 265 0.11 7.34 -12.72
C GLN A 265 -0.60 7.82 -11.45
N THR A 266 -1.90 8.06 -11.57
CA THR A 266 -2.80 8.45 -10.49
C THR A 266 -3.75 7.31 -10.16
N PHE A 267 -4.02 7.13 -8.87
CA PHE A 267 -4.97 6.15 -8.34
C PHE A 267 -5.89 6.82 -7.32
N GLY A 268 -7.03 6.19 -7.07
CA GLY A 268 -7.96 6.56 -6.01
C GLY A 268 -8.80 5.35 -5.62
N ARG A 269 -8.96 5.14 -4.31
CA ARG A 269 -9.84 4.10 -3.75
C ARG A 269 -9.60 2.68 -4.29
N GLY A 270 -8.34 2.37 -4.60
CA GLY A 270 -7.90 1.08 -5.12
C GLY A 270 -7.80 1.00 -6.64
N PHE A 271 -8.25 2.01 -7.39
CA PHE A 271 -8.33 1.95 -8.86
C PHE A 271 -7.40 2.98 -9.52
N PRO A 272 -6.79 2.66 -10.68
CA PRO A 272 -6.15 3.68 -11.50
C PRO A 272 -7.20 4.68 -11.99
N LEU A 273 -6.87 5.97 -11.93
CA LEU A 273 -7.69 7.07 -12.46
C LEU A 273 -7.20 7.59 -13.82
N ASP A 274 -6.00 7.13 -14.21
CA ASP A 274 -5.41 7.38 -15.51
C ASP A 274 -4.52 6.21 -15.93
N HIS A 275 -4.21 6.15 -17.23
CA HIS A 275 -3.17 5.27 -17.76
C HIS A 275 -1.79 5.77 -17.35
N LEU A 276 -0.79 4.88 -17.37
CA LEU A 276 0.61 5.27 -17.16
C LEU A 276 1.05 6.27 -18.24
N GLN A 277 1.36 7.50 -17.82
CA GLN A 277 1.76 8.58 -18.71
C GLN A 277 3.27 8.79 -18.69
N ARG A 278 3.88 8.93 -19.88
CA ARG A 278 5.24 9.44 -20.01
C ARG A 278 5.21 10.96 -20.04
N LEU A 279 5.81 11.60 -19.05
CA LEU A 279 5.84 13.06 -18.92
C LEU A 279 6.97 13.71 -19.70
N GLY A 280 7.99 12.94 -20.11
CA GLY A 280 9.15 13.46 -20.84
C GLY A 280 10.45 12.74 -20.45
N PRO A 281 11.61 13.37 -20.72
CA PRO A 281 12.90 12.87 -20.21
C PRO A 281 12.93 12.91 -18.67
N PRO A 282 13.75 12.05 -18.03
CA PRO A 282 13.92 12.10 -16.58
C PRO A 282 14.47 13.46 -16.15
N GLN A 283 13.95 13.99 -15.05
CA GLN A 283 14.47 15.21 -14.42
C GLN A 283 15.37 14.89 -13.22
N SER A 284 15.28 13.66 -12.73
CA SER A 284 15.95 13.12 -11.54
C SER A 284 16.12 11.62 -11.72
N HIS A 285 16.39 10.92 -10.63
CA HIS A 285 16.16 9.50 -10.43
C HIS A 285 15.27 9.32 -9.19
N GLY A 286 14.62 8.15 -9.06
CA GLY A 286 13.87 7.74 -7.87
C GLY A 286 12.36 7.71 -8.05
N THR A 287 11.66 7.46 -6.95
CA THR A 287 10.19 7.43 -6.88
C THR A 287 9.68 8.55 -6.00
N THR A 288 8.61 9.22 -6.45
CA THR A 288 7.86 10.21 -5.67
C THR A 288 6.42 9.74 -5.54
N VAL A 289 5.98 9.50 -4.30
CA VAL A 289 4.63 9.06 -3.96
C VAL A 289 3.93 10.17 -3.20
N THR A 290 2.83 10.70 -3.73
CA THR A 290 1.97 11.65 -3.03
C THR A 290 0.66 10.99 -2.67
N PHE A 291 0.39 10.85 -1.38
CA PHE A 291 -0.77 10.16 -0.82
C PHE A 291 -1.66 11.14 -0.06
N ARG A 292 -2.95 11.09 -0.34
CA ARG A 292 -3.98 11.82 0.38
C ARG A 292 -4.98 10.83 1.00
N PRO A 293 -5.09 10.76 2.34
CA PRO A 293 -6.00 9.83 3.02
C PRO A 293 -7.45 10.05 2.61
N ASP A 294 -8.23 8.98 2.48
CA ASP A 294 -9.65 9.09 2.15
C ASP A 294 -10.50 9.47 3.39
N PRO A 295 -11.21 10.60 3.39
CA PRO A 295 -12.09 10.97 4.49
C PRO A 295 -13.24 9.96 4.70
N LEU A 296 -13.61 9.16 3.69
CA LEU A 296 -14.59 8.09 3.86
C LEU A 296 -14.08 6.91 4.69
N VAL A 297 -12.76 6.77 4.84
CA VAL A 297 -12.12 5.72 5.65
C VAL A 297 -11.65 6.26 6.99
N PHE A 298 -11.05 7.46 6.97
CA PHE A 298 -10.35 8.02 8.13
C PHE A 298 -11.10 9.17 8.83
N GLY A 299 -12.23 9.63 8.29
CA GLY A 299 -12.93 10.82 8.79
C GLY A 299 -12.03 12.05 8.73
N ASP A 300 -12.05 12.85 9.80
CA ASP A 300 -11.24 14.06 9.96
C ASP A 300 -9.84 13.79 10.56
N ALA A 301 -9.40 12.53 10.58
CA ALA A 301 -8.12 12.18 11.17
C ALA A 301 -6.94 12.79 10.39
N VAL A 302 -6.03 13.39 11.13
CA VAL A 302 -4.79 13.99 10.60
C VAL A 302 -3.58 13.43 11.34
N VAL A 303 -2.46 13.29 10.64
CA VAL A 303 -1.17 12.93 11.27
C VAL A 303 -0.46 14.22 11.67
N PRO A 304 -0.17 14.44 12.96
CA PRO A 304 0.65 15.57 13.37
C PRO A 304 2.08 15.37 12.86
N VAL A 305 2.68 16.43 12.30
CA VAL A 305 4.07 16.41 11.79
C VAL A 305 5.05 15.90 12.85
N GLN A 306 4.82 16.27 14.12
CA GLN A 306 5.65 15.82 15.24
C GLN A 306 5.58 14.31 15.45
N GLY A 307 4.40 13.69 15.31
CA GLY A 307 4.26 12.25 15.48
C GLY A 307 5.03 11.46 14.42
N LEU A 308 5.02 11.93 13.17
CA LEU A 308 5.83 11.29 12.11
C LEU A 308 7.32 11.59 12.29
N ARG A 309 7.71 12.79 12.72
CA ARG A 309 9.11 13.16 13.00
C ARG A 309 9.78 12.15 13.94
N GLU A 310 9.14 11.85 15.07
CA GLU A 310 9.69 10.95 16.07
C GLU A 310 9.99 9.55 15.51
N ARG A 311 9.13 9.08 14.60
CA ARG A 311 9.31 7.79 13.91
C ARG A 311 10.40 7.81 12.87
N LEU A 312 10.53 8.91 12.13
CA LEU A 312 11.61 9.08 11.16
C LEU A 312 12.97 9.24 11.85
N GLU A 313 13.04 9.94 12.99
CA GLU A 313 14.27 10.05 13.80
C GLU A 313 14.66 8.68 14.38
N GLU A 314 13.67 7.87 14.78
CA GLU A 314 13.90 6.47 15.17
C GLU A 314 14.45 5.64 14.01
N PHE A 315 13.90 5.76 12.79
CA PHE A 315 14.48 5.10 11.62
C PHE A 315 15.90 5.57 11.31
N ALA A 316 16.19 6.87 11.43
CA ALA A 316 17.54 7.41 11.24
C ALA A 316 18.55 6.88 12.27
N ALA A 317 18.12 6.61 13.50
CA ALA A 317 18.97 5.99 14.51
C ALA A 317 19.15 4.48 14.31
N LEU A 318 18.12 3.78 13.82
CA LEU A 318 18.18 2.36 13.49
C LEU A 318 18.89 2.10 12.16
N VAL A 319 18.98 3.06 11.26
CA VAL A 319 19.73 2.95 10.00
C VAL A 319 20.66 4.15 9.89
N PRO A 320 21.88 4.08 10.45
CA PRO A 320 22.81 5.21 10.49
C PRO A 320 23.17 5.78 9.11
N ASP A 321 23.11 4.94 8.07
CA ASP A 321 23.39 5.34 6.68
C ASP A 321 22.19 5.98 5.98
N ALA A 322 21.00 5.95 6.59
CA ALA A 322 19.80 6.55 6.01
C ALA A 322 19.83 8.07 6.16
N ARG A 323 19.68 8.78 5.04
CA ARG A 323 19.47 10.23 5.04
C ARG A 323 17.98 10.51 4.92
N LEU A 324 17.37 10.90 6.04
CA LEU A 324 15.95 11.22 6.13
C LEU A 324 15.73 12.72 6.28
N LEU A 325 14.82 13.28 5.49
CA LEU A 325 14.39 14.68 5.62
C LEU A 325 12.88 14.74 5.88
N LEU A 326 12.48 15.67 6.74
CA LEU A 326 11.08 16.03 6.93
C LEU A 326 10.88 17.51 6.64
N ASN A 327 10.03 17.84 5.67
CA ASN A 327 9.79 19.20 5.17
C ASN A 327 11.10 19.93 4.81
N GLY A 328 12.04 19.22 4.19
CA GLY A 328 13.35 19.75 3.81
C GLY A 328 14.35 19.91 4.96
N VAL A 329 13.97 19.55 6.20
CA VAL A 329 14.88 19.57 7.36
C VAL A 329 15.48 18.19 7.55
N PRO A 330 16.81 18.03 7.51
CA PRO A 330 17.48 16.78 7.84
C PRO A 330 17.13 16.30 9.25
N LEU A 331 16.88 15.00 9.37
CA LEU A 331 16.69 14.33 10.63
C LEU A 331 17.99 13.68 11.04
N SER A 332 18.36 13.84 12.31
CA SER A 332 19.53 13.20 12.87
C SER A 332 19.09 12.04 13.74
N GLY A 333 19.61 10.84 13.46
CA GLY A 333 19.51 9.72 14.40
C GLY A 333 20.27 10.09 15.67
N THR A 334 19.69 9.78 16.83
CA THR A 334 20.29 10.01 18.14
C THR A 334 21.42 9.01 18.38
N ASP A 335 22.70 9.29 18.10
CA ASP A 335 23.88 8.43 18.40
C ASP A 335 23.62 6.90 18.30
N GLY A 336 22.86 6.46 17.29
CA GLY A 336 22.37 5.07 17.17
C GLY A 336 21.39 4.59 18.26
N LEU A 337 21.47 3.31 18.61
CA LEU A 337 20.50 2.70 19.54
C LEU A 337 20.66 3.21 20.99
N ILE A 338 21.90 3.53 21.40
CA ILE A 338 22.17 4.03 22.76
C ILE A 338 21.67 5.47 22.93
N GLY A 339 21.79 6.31 21.91
CA GLY A 339 21.21 7.66 21.96
C GLY A 339 19.69 7.63 21.95
N LEU A 340 19.06 6.68 21.24
CA LEU A 340 17.61 6.46 21.35
C LEU A 340 17.21 6.08 22.77
N LEU A 341 17.96 5.17 23.39
CA LEU A 341 17.71 4.73 24.75
C LEU A 341 17.75 5.90 25.73
N ARG A 342 18.79 6.75 25.64
CA ARG A 342 18.91 7.97 26.45
C ARG A 342 17.78 8.95 26.17
N GLY A 343 17.44 9.20 24.90
CA GLY A 343 16.40 10.15 24.51
C GLY A 343 15.00 9.75 24.97
N ARG A 344 14.69 8.45 25.02
CA ARG A 344 13.39 7.94 25.52
C ARG A 344 13.35 7.74 27.03
N THR A 345 14.50 7.77 27.69
CA THR A 345 14.60 7.57 29.13
C THR A 345 14.64 8.94 29.82
N ALA A 346 13.52 9.35 30.40
CA ALA A 346 13.40 10.66 31.05
C ALA A 346 14.31 10.82 32.29
N ALA A 347 14.66 9.72 32.95
CA ALA A 347 15.51 9.71 34.14
C ALA A 347 16.99 9.46 33.75
N PRO A 348 17.95 9.99 34.51
CA PRO A 348 19.36 9.66 34.32
C PRO A 348 19.62 8.16 34.46
N LEU A 349 20.46 7.62 33.57
CA LEU A 349 20.87 6.22 33.62
C LEU A 349 22.03 6.08 34.62
N ALA A 350 21.85 5.22 35.62
CA ALA A 350 22.90 4.85 36.58
C ALA A 350 23.96 3.96 35.95
N ALA A 351 23.56 3.15 34.97
CA ALA A 351 24.44 2.30 34.16
C ALA A 351 23.83 2.12 32.77
N GLU A 352 24.68 1.97 31.76
CA GLU A 352 24.26 1.65 30.39
C GLU A 352 25.34 0.86 29.65
N ALA A 353 24.93 0.09 28.64
CA ALA A 353 25.83 -0.53 27.68
C ALA A 353 25.16 -0.74 26.33
N LEU A 354 25.99 -0.81 25.30
CA LEU A 354 25.61 -1.20 23.95
C LEU A 354 26.30 -2.51 23.60
N ALA A 355 25.52 -3.49 23.15
CA ALA A 355 26.00 -4.74 22.58
C ALA A 355 25.68 -4.73 21.08
N GLU A 356 26.67 -4.93 20.23
CA GLU A 356 26.49 -5.04 18.78
C GLU A 356 27.25 -6.26 18.27
N GLY A 357 26.65 -7.00 17.35
CA GLY A 357 27.28 -8.18 16.78
C GLY A 357 26.38 -8.90 15.80
N GLU A 358 26.87 -10.03 15.31
CA GLU A 358 26.14 -10.92 14.43
C GLU A 358 26.31 -12.35 14.93
N HIS A 359 25.23 -13.13 14.88
CA HIS A 359 25.26 -14.54 15.22
C HIS A 359 24.33 -15.30 14.29
N GLU A 360 24.85 -16.39 13.68
CA GLU A 360 24.12 -17.20 12.69
C GLU A 360 23.44 -16.39 11.56
N GLY A 361 24.09 -15.31 11.11
CA GLY A 361 23.57 -14.44 10.06
C GLY A 361 22.49 -13.44 10.49
N VAL A 362 22.22 -13.33 11.80
CA VAL A 362 21.32 -12.32 12.37
C VAL A 362 22.17 -11.22 13.00
N ARG A 363 22.09 -10.01 12.43
CA ARG A 363 22.71 -8.83 13.07
C ARG A 363 21.86 -8.38 14.25
N VAL A 364 22.50 -8.02 15.34
CA VAL A 364 21.85 -7.61 16.58
C VAL A 364 22.53 -6.37 17.14
N ARG A 365 21.71 -5.46 17.64
CA ARG A 365 22.13 -4.39 18.53
C ARG A 365 21.21 -4.35 19.74
N VAL A 366 21.77 -4.25 20.93
CA VAL A 366 21.01 -4.10 22.17
C VAL A 366 21.60 -2.98 22.99
N ALA A 367 20.81 -1.95 23.25
CA ALA A 367 21.14 -0.96 24.27
C ALA A 367 20.39 -1.32 25.56
N ALA A 368 21.12 -1.45 26.66
CA ALA A 368 20.56 -1.72 27.98
C ALA A 368 20.96 -0.61 28.94
N GLY A 369 20.04 -0.18 29.78
CA GLY A 369 20.29 0.82 30.80
C GLY A 369 19.45 0.60 32.06
N TRP A 370 19.85 1.23 33.15
CA TRP A 370 19.15 1.18 34.43
C TRP A 370 18.94 2.58 34.99
N VAL A 371 17.69 2.88 35.34
CA VAL A 371 17.29 4.05 36.11
C VAL A 371 16.97 3.64 37.56
N ASP A 372 16.42 4.56 38.35
CA ASP A 372 15.94 4.27 39.71
C ASP A 372 15.03 3.04 39.76
N ALA A 373 15.21 2.21 40.79
CA ALA A 373 14.56 0.91 40.92
C ALA A 373 13.02 0.98 41.03
N ASP A 374 12.47 2.14 41.38
CA ASP A 374 11.04 2.39 41.48
C ASP A 374 10.38 2.65 40.11
N VAL A 375 11.19 2.88 39.07
CA VAL A 375 10.68 3.03 37.70
C VAL A 375 10.40 1.64 37.12
N PRO A 376 9.18 1.39 36.61
CA PRO A 376 8.87 0.11 35.96
C PRO A 376 9.80 -0.15 34.77
N PRO A 377 10.22 -1.41 34.56
CA PRO A 377 11.02 -1.74 33.40
C PRO A 377 10.29 -1.42 32.10
N ARG A 378 11.05 -1.06 31.08
CA ARG A 378 10.52 -0.81 29.73
C ARG A 378 11.41 -1.45 28.69
N THR A 379 10.78 -2.08 27.71
CA THR A 379 11.48 -2.65 26.56
C THR A 379 10.87 -2.12 25.27
N TRP A 380 11.73 -1.64 24.38
CA TRP A 380 11.40 -1.42 22.97
C TRP A 380 12.19 -2.42 22.13
N ALA A 381 11.57 -2.91 21.05
CA ALA A 381 12.23 -3.86 20.20
C ALA A 381 11.80 -3.72 18.74
N TRP A 382 12.70 -4.13 17.84
CA TRP A 382 12.49 -4.11 16.40
C TRP A 382 13.05 -5.35 15.73
N ALA A 383 12.38 -5.78 14.66
CA ALA A 383 12.94 -6.67 13.65
C ALA A 383 12.82 -6.01 12.28
N ASN A 384 13.95 -5.76 11.60
CA ASN A 384 13.98 -5.05 10.32
C ASN A 384 13.12 -3.77 10.37
N LEU A 385 13.38 -2.89 11.34
CA LEU A 385 12.63 -1.64 11.61
C LEU A 385 11.15 -1.81 12.01
N THR A 386 10.61 -3.03 12.02
CA THR A 386 9.23 -3.30 12.44
C THR A 386 9.19 -3.37 13.98
N PRO A 387 8.39 -2.52 14.65
CA PRO A 387 8.27 -2.55 16.12
C PRO A 387 7.69 -3.87 16.62
N LEU A 388 8.18 -4.32 17.78
CA LEU A 388 7.83 -5.60 18.38
C LEU A 388 7.25 -5.46 19.79
N THR A 389 6.41 -6.41 20.16
CA THR A 389 5.92 -6.67 21.51
C THR A 389 6.96 -7.40 22.36
N GLU A 390 6.85 -7.27 23.68
CA GLU A 390 7.79 -7.87 24.64
C GLU A 390 7.78 -9.41 24.64
N THR A 391 6.75 -10.04 24.09
CA THR A 391 6.65 -11.50 23.97
C THR A 391 7.43 -12.04 22.78
N SER A 392 8.01 -11.18 21.94
CA SER A 392 8.81 -11.56 20.77
C SER A 392 10.09 -12.32 21.15
N THR A 393 10.50 -13.24 20.27
CA THR A 393 11.65 -14.12 20.51
C THR A 393 12.97 -13.36 20.77
N SER A 394 13.21 -12.25 20.07
CA SER A 394 14.39 -11.39 20.27
C SER A 394 14.43 -10.79 21.69
N VAL A 395 13.29 -10.30 22.18
CA VAL A 395 13.15 -9.76 23.54
C VAL A 395 13.39 -10.83 24.60
N GLN A 396 12.83 -12.02 24.40
CA GLN A 396 13.08 -13.17 25.28
C GLN A 396 14.57 -13.54 25.34
N GLY A 397 15.29 -13.43 24.20
CA GLY A 397 16.74 -13.61 24.13
C GLY A 397 17.49 -12.62 25.01
N ALA A 398 17.11 -11.34 24.97
CA ALA A 398 17.69 -10.32 25.82
C ALA A 398 17.41 -10.58 27.30
N TYR A 399 16.18 -10.96 27.66
CA TYR A 399 15.82 -11.32 29.03
C TYR A 399 16.60 -12.53 29.53
N ARG A 400 16.86 -13.53 28.68
CA ARG A 400 17.71 -14.69 29.00
C ARG A 400 19.14 -14.27 29.31
N ALA A 401 19.75 -13.42 28.48
CA ALA A 401 21.11 -12.94 28.69
C ALA A 401 21.25 -12.06 29.95
N LEU A 402 20.21 -11.30 30.29
CA LEU A 402 20.20 -10.40 31.44
C LEU A 402 19.66 -11.04 32.74
N LYS A 403 19.43 -12.35 32.78
CA LYS A 403 18.83 -13.04 33.94
C LYS A 403 19.58 -12.82 35.26
N GLY A 404 20.90 -12.60 35.22
CA GLY A 404 21.73 -12.31 36.39
C GLY A 404 21.65 -10.87 36.90
N LEU A 405 21.00 -9.97 36.16
CA LEU A 405 20.84 -8.55 36.50
C LEU A 405 19.38 -8.26 36.90
N THR A 406 19.19 -7.29 37.79
CA THR A 406 17.87 -6.86 38.25
C THR A 406 17.02 -6.34 37.08
N ALA A 407 15.73 -6.67 37.10
CA ALA A 407 14.76 -6.10 36.17
C ALA A 407 14.21 -4.74 36.65
N ARG A 408 14.40 -4.37 37.92
CA ARG A 408 13.91 -3.09 38.45
C ARG A 408 14.66 -1.92 37.82
N GLY A 409 13.95 -0.87 37.40
CA GLY A 409 14.54 0.27 36.71
C GLY A 409 15.16 -0.03 35.35
N ARG A 410 15.01 -1.25 34.80
CA ARG A 410 15.67 -1.64 33.56
C ARG A 410 14.97 -1.03 32.34
N VAL A 411 15.72 -0.33 31.51
CA VAL A 411 15.30 0.11 30.18
C VAL A 411 16.10 -0.64 29.11
N LEU A 412 15.42 -1.12 28.08
CA LEU A 412 16.01 -1.99 27.07
C LEU A 412 15.54 -1.61 25.68
N MET A 413 16.46 -1.61 24.73
CA MET A 413 16.19 -1.46 23.31
C MET A 413 16.85 -2.62 22.55
N VAL A 414 16.06 -3.40 21.82
CA VAL A 414 16.53 -4.58 21.08
C VAL A 414 16.27 -4.39 19.59
N ASP A 415 17.30 -4.24 18.79
CA ASP A 415 17.22 -4.19 17.32
C ASP A 415 17.83 -5.45 16.73
N CYS A 416 17.08 -6.18 15.90
CA CYS A 416 17.58 -7.39 15.25
C CYS A 416 17.21 -7.43 13.76
N TRP A 417 18.06 -8.10 12.98
CA TRP A 417 17.93 -8.15 11.53
C TRP A 417 17.95 -9.60 11.02
N PRO A 418 16.89 -10.39 11.25
CA PRO A 418 16.78 -11.72 10.68
C PRO A 418 16.60 -11.65 9.17
N LYS A 419 17.19 -12.61 8.45
CA LYS A 419 17.09 -12.70 6.99
C LYS A 419 15.66 -12.94 6.51
N GLU A 420 14.91 -13.78 7.24
CA GLU A 420 13.53 -14.15 6.92
C GLU A 420 12.66 -14.04 8.19
N PRO A 421 12.19 -12.83 8.55
CA PRO A 421 11.36 -12.64 9.73
C PRO A 421 10.02 -13.37 9.58
N ARG A 422 9.64 -14.11 10.62
CA ARG A 422 8.37 -14.81 10.76
C ARG A 422 7.58 -14.14 11.87
N TYR A 423 6.41 -13.62 11.51
CA TYR A 423 5.53 -12.92 12.43
C TYR A 423 4.30 -13.76 12.78
N GLY A 424 3.84 -13.68 14.03
CA GLY A 424 2.66 -14.40 14.50
C GLY A 424 1.32 -13.78 14.07
N ASN A 425 1.33 -12.57 13.50
CA ASN A 425 0.14 -11.83 13.11
C ASN A 425 0.41 -10.90 11.91
N GLN A 426 -0.67 -10.32 11.37
CA GLN A 426 -0.60 -9.41 10.21
C GLN A 426 -0.01 -8.04 10.56
N THR A 427 -0.15 -7.59 11.82
CA THR A 427 0.45 -6.35 12.33
C THR A 427 1.97 -6.45 12.50
N ARG A 428 2.51 -7.68 12.48
CA ARG A 428 3.95 -7.99 12.53
C ARG A 428 4.65 -7.54 13.81
N ASP A 429 3.88 -7.43 14.89
CA ASP A 429 4.40 -7.01 16.20
C ASP A 429 4.91 -8.18 17.05
N LEU A 430 4.77 -9.43 16.58
CA LEU A 430 5.21 -10.62 17.30
C LEU A 430 6.19 -11.44 16.46
N LEU A 431 7.49 -11.34 16.76
CA LEU A 431 8.54 -12.12 16.09
C LEU A 431 8.64 -13.55 16.66
N LEU A 432 8.72 -14.54 15.77
CA LEU A 432 8.76 -15.98 16.10
C LEU A 432 10.08 -16.68 15.72
N ASN A 433 11.09 -15.94 15.24
CA ASN A 433 12.38 -16.53 14.84
C ASN A 433 13.19 -16.98 16.06
N GLU A 434 13.47 -18.28 16.17
CA GLU A 434 14.31 -18.85 17.22
C GLU A 434 15.78 -18.42 17.10
N GLU A 435 16.31 -18.36 15.88
CA GLU A 435 17.65 -17.83 15.59
C GLU A 435 17.83 -16.39 16.10
N ALA A 436 16.78 -15.55 16.08
CA ALA A 436 16.83 -14.21 16.64
C ALA A 436 16.90 -14.21 18.18
N ARG A 437 16.24 -15.17 18.85
CA ARG A 437 16.37 -15.35 20.31
C ARG A 437 17.81 -15.70 20.68
N GLU A 438 18.38 -16.68 19.98
CA GLU A 438 19.73 -17.15 20.27
C GLU A 438 20.77 -16.08 19.94
N ALA A 439 20.66 -15.42 18.78
CA ALA A 439 21.56 -14.34 18.39
C ALA A 439 21.58 -13.20 19.41
N VAL A 440 20.41 -12.75 19.87
CA VAL A 440 20.33 -11.71 20.90
C VAL A 440 20.95 -12.16 22.21
N ALA A 441 20.68 -13.41 22.64
CA ALA A 441 21.25 -13.93 23.86
C ALA A 441 22.78 -14.01 23.81
N GLN A 442 23.34 -14.50 22.69
CA GLN A 442 24.79 -14.67 22.50
C GLN A 442 25.53 -13.35 22.38
N VAL A 443 24.99 -12.38 21.63
CA VAL A 443 25.60 -11.05 21.47
C VAL A 443 25.58 -10.27 22.79
N LEU A 444 24.50 -10.38 23.57
CA LEU A 444 24.34 -9.61 24.80
C LEU A 444 25.08 -10.23 26.00
N ALA A 445 25.24 -11.55 26.07
CA ALA A 445 25.78 -12.22 27.25
C ALA A 445 27.17 -11.72 27.71
N PRO A 446 28.18 -11.51 26.83
CA PRO A 446 29.47 -10.95 27.25
C PRO A 446 29.36 -9.51 27.78
N VAL A 447 28.42 -8.73 27.26
CA VAL A 447 28.17 -7.35 27.73
C VAL A 447 27.48 -7.37 29.09
N ALA A 448 26.50 -8.26 29.27
CA ALA A 448 25.83 -8.47 30.55
C ALA A 448 26.82 -8.85 31.67
N ALA A 449 27.78 -9.74 31.38
CA ALA A 449 28.81 -10.13 32.34
C ALA A 449 29.72 -8.93 32.72
N ARG A 450 30.11 -8.10 31.75
CA ARG A 450 30.89 -6.87 32.00
C ARG A 450 30.11 -5.84 32.80
N LEU A 451 28.83 -5.65 32.49
CA LEU A 451 27.93 -4.77 33.24
C LEU A 451 27.83 -5.21 34.70
N LEU A 452 27.59 -6.49 34.97
CA LEU A 452 27.48 -7.00 36.34
C LEU A 452 28.80 -6.85 37.12
N ALA A 453 29.94 -7.02 36.45
CA ALA A 453 31.25 -6.83 37.08
C ALA A 453 31.53 -5.35 37.41
N ALA A 454 31.11 -4.43 36.53
CA ALA A 454 31.27 -2.99 36.73
C ALA A 454 30.25 -2.40 37.71
N HIS A 455 29.07 -3.01 37.79
CA HIS A 455 27.92 -2.57 38.59
C HIS A 455 27.34 -3.72 39.43
N PRO A 456 28.04 -4.17 40.49
CA PRO A 456 27.58 -5.26 41.35
C PRO A 456 26.22 -4.99 42.01
N GLU A 457 25.84 -3.73 42.20
CA GLU A 457 24.54 -3.29 42.70
C GLU A 457 23.36 -3.70 41.80
N LEU A 458 23.63 -3.98 40.52
CA LEU A 458 22.62 -4.46 39.58
C LEU A 458 22.40 -5.97 39.65
N ALA A 459 23.11 -6.71 40.52
CA ALA A 459 22.89 -8.14 40.69
C ALA A 459 21.42 -8.44 41.01
N ALA A 460 20.85 -9.44 40.33
CA ALA A 460 19.48 -9.88 40.62
C ALA A 460 19.38 -10.35 42.08
N PRO A 461 18.31 -9.99 42.82
CA PRO A 461 18.09 -10.51 44.16
C PRO A 461 17.98 -12.04 44.12
N ARG A 462 18.62 -12.70 45.09
CA ARG A 462 18.66 -14.17 45.20
C ARG A 462 17.30 -14.79 45.47
#